data_AF-A0A484GUJ4-F1
#
_entry.id   AF-A0A484GUJ4-F1
#
_cell.length_a   1.000
_cell.length_b   1.000
_cell.length_c   1.000
_cell.angle_alpha   90.00
_cell.angle_beta   90.00
_cell.angle_gamma   90.00
#
_symmetry.space_group_name_H-M   'P 1'
#
loop_
_entity.id
_entity.type
_entity.pdbx_description
1 polymer ?
#
loop_
_entity_poly.entity_id
_entity_poly.type
_entity_poly.pdbx_seq_one_letter_code
_entity_poly.pdbx_strand_id
1 'polypeptide(L)'
;KSYEVATALENRSHKVRYSDSVENGSIIFSLSGVAFLLMDAKKCFMSAEETFLAKIEKFINIHRNSFLVLSAALHGPEEWKLMFRIQQRFLGSNLRILPVHNTINAINLMCTIAKITSKPHIDSICYRMITTKAYIIEQSPVWKTLQKIKLSSDTFNPN
;
A
#
# COMPACT_ATOMS: atom_id res chain seq x y z
N LYS A 1 15.62 -13.75 -9.17
CA LYS A 1 16.26 -12.85 -8.18
C LYS A 1 16.28 -11.42 -8.70
N SER A 2 15.45 -10.53 -8.13
CA SER A 2 15.37 -9.11 -8.49
C SER A 2 16.40 -8.29 -7.70
N TYR A 3 17.69 -8.51 -7.98
CA TYR A 3 18.80 -7.90 -7.23
C TYR A 3 18.75 -6.38 -7.21
N GLU A 4 18.39 -5.74 -8.33
CA GLU A 4 18.33 -4.27 -8.45
C GLU A 4 17.33 -3.63 -7.47
N VAL A 5 16.14 -4.24 -7.33
CA VAL A 5 15.10 -3.75 -6.42
C VAL A 5 15.50 -3.97 -4.96
N ALA A 6 16.12 -5.12 -4.66
CA ALA A 6 16.59 -5.42 -3.32
C ALA A 6 17.69 -4.45 -2.88
N THR A 7 18.71 -4.22 -3.73
CA THR A 7 19.78 -3.25 -3.46
C THR A 7 19.25 -1.83 -3.29
N ALA A 8 18.28 -1.42 -4.11
CA ALA A 8 17.71 -0.09 -3.99
C ALA A 8 16.83 0.08 -2.73
N LEU A 9 16.21 -1.00 -2.22
CA LEU A 9 15.52 -1.00 -0.93
C LEU A 9 16.51 -0.94 0.24
N GLU A 10 17.61 -1.71 0.18
CA GLU A 10 18.70 -1.66 1.18
C GLU A 10 19.30 -0.26 1.29
N ASN A 11 19.55 0.39 0.15
CA ASN A 11 20.05 1.78 0.09
C ASN A 11 19.08 2.80 0.71
N ARG A 12 17.79 2.46 0.84
CA ARG A 12 16.77 3.29 1.51
C ARG A 12 16.57 2.90 2.98
N SER A 13 17.55 2.22 3.58
CA SER A 13 17.52 1.75 4.97
C SER A 13 16.40 0.75 5.28
N HIS A 14 15.85 0.06 4.26
CA HIS A 14 14.97 -1.07 4.50
C HIS A 14 15.79 -2.34 4.76
N LYS A 15 15.44 -3.09 5.83
CA LYS A 15 16.03 -4.40 6.09
C LYS A 15 15.42 -5.44 5.14
N VAL A 16 16.18 -5.89 4.14
CA VAL A 16 15.76 -6.92 3.19
C VAL A 16 16.04 -8.30 3.76
N ARG A 17 15.07 -9.22 3.59
CA ARG A 17 15.22 -10.65 3.88
C ARG A 17 14.84 -11.44 2.64
N TYR A 18 15.59 -12.50 2.39
CA TYR A 18 15.32 -13.41 1.27
C TYR A 18 14.63 -14.67 1.81
N SER A 19 13.69 -15.21 1.04
CA SER A 19 13.01 -16.46 1.36
C SER A 19 12.83 -17.28 0.09
N ASP A 20 13.06 -18.59 0.18
CA ASP A 20 12.81 -19.53 -0.91
C ASP A 20 11.36 -20.03 -0.93
N SER A 21 10.58 -19.72 0.11
CA SER A 21 9.17 -20.10 0.22
C SER A 21 8.20 -19.16 -0.51
N VAL A 22 8.68 -17.98 -0.95
CA VAL A 22 7.87 -16.99 -1.65
C VAL A 22 8.04 -17.12 -3.15
N GLU A 23 6.99 -16.76 -3.89
CA GLU A 23 7.02 -16.83 -5.35
C GLU A 23 8.12 -15.92 -5.92
N ASN A 24 8.81 -16.37 -6.98
CA ASN A 24 9.98 -15.65 -7.48
C ASN A 24 9.59 -14.27 -8.01
N GLY A 25 10.26 -13.22 -7.55
CA GLY A 25 9.90 -11.84 -7.89
C GLY A 25 8.81 -11.24 -7.01
N SER A 26 8.38 -11.96 -5.97
CA SER A 26 7.53 -11.38 -4.92
C SER A 26 8.34 -10.59 -3.89
N ILE A 27 7.77 -9.49 -3.44
CA ILE A 27 8.30 -8.62 -2.38
C ILE A 27 7.18 -8.39 -1.37
N ILE A 28 7.45 -8.66 -0.09
CA ILE A 28 6.46 -8.56 0.99
C ILE A 28 6.92 -7.51 1.99
N PHE A 29 6.05 -6.54 2.28
CA PHE A 29 6.25 -5.57 3.35
C PHE A 29 5.53 -6.06 4.60
N SER A 30 6.25 -6.75 5.49
CA SER A 30 5.66 -7.40 6.67
C SER A 30 4.89 -6.44 7.59
N LEU A 31 5.37 -5.20 7.76
CA LEU A 31 4.73 -4.20 8.63
C LEU A 31 3.40 -3.68 8.08
N SER A 32 3.21 -3.71 6.77
CA SER A 32 1.96 -3.28 6.12
C SER A 32 1.08 -4.45 5.67
N GLY A 33 1.63 -5.67 5.67
CA GLY A 33 0.95 -6.86 5.15
C GLY A 33 0.70 -6.80 3.64
N VAL A 34 1.33 -5.86 2.92
CA VAL A 34 1.21 -5.74 1.46
C VAL A 34 2.23 -6.64 0.78
N ALA A 35 1.81 -7.31 -0.29
CA ALA A 35 2.68 -8.08 -1.17
C ALA A 35 2.64 -7.53 -2.60
N PHE A 36 3.80 -7.52 -3.25
CA PHE A 36 3.99 -7.14 -4.63
C PHE A 36 4.56 -8.30 -5.42
N LEU A 37 4.09 -8.51 -6.64
CA LEU A 37 4.70 -9.43 -7.61
C LEU A 37 5.25 -8.60 -8.77
N LEU A 38 6.56 -8.66 -9.01
CA LEU A 38 7.20 -7.93 -10.10
C LEU A 38 7.24 -8.78 -11.36
N MET A 39 6.73 -8.24 -12.46
CA MET A 39 6.72 -8.86 -13.76
C MET A 39 7.10 -7.86 -14.86
N ASP A 40 7.83 -8.34 -15.85
CA ASP A 40 8.21 -7.57 -17.03
C ASP A 40 7.30 -7.96 -18.18
N ALA A 41 6.62 -6.98 -18.78
CA ALA A 41 5.71 -7.21 -19.90
C ALA A 41 6.40 -7.94 -21.06
N LYS A 42 7.68 -7.63 -21.36
CA LYS A 42 8.46 -8.31 -22.39
C LYS A 42 8.63 -9.79 -22.08
N LYS A 43 8.91 -10.13 -20.82
CA LYS A 43 9.03 -11.53 -20.39
C LYS A 43 7.69 -12.26 -20.41
N CYS A 44 6.59 -11.57 -20.16
CA CYS A 44 5.25 -12.14 -20.30
C CYS A 44 4.96 -12.50 -21.76
N PHE A 45 5.36 -11.67 -22.72
CA PHE A 45 5.19 -11.99 -24.15
C PHE A 45 6.06 -13.15 -24.63
N MET A 46 7.24 -13.33 -24.04
CA MET A 46 8.15 -14.43 -24.38
C MET A 46 7.82 -15.76 -23.66
N SER A 47 6.95 -15.72 -22.66
CA SER A 47 6.54 -16.89 -21.88
C SER A 47 5.24 -17.47 -22.43
N ALA A 48 5.05 -18.78 -22.26
CA ALA A 48 3.73 -19.36 -22.35
C ALA A 48 2.79 -18.65 -21.37
N GLU A 49 1.57 -18.39 -21.81
CA GLU A 49 0.60 -17.58 -21.08
C GLU A 49 0.16 -18.25 -19.78
N GLU A 50 -0.05 -19.56 -19.85
CA GLU A 50 -0.44 -20.40 -18.72
C GLU A 50 0.58 -20.31 -17.59
N THR A 51 1.87 -20.21 -17.90
CA THR A 51 2.95 -20.15 -16.90
C THR A 51 2.85 -18.90 -16.04
N PHE A 52 2.66 -17.73 -16.65
CA PHE A 52 2.61 -16.49 -15.89
C PHE A 52 1.26 -16.30 -15.20
N LEU A 53 0.16 -16.75 -15.81
CA LEU A 53 -1.16 -16.70 -15.20
C LEU A 53 -1.22 -17.60 -13.96
N ALA A 54 -0.70 -18.84 -14.03
CA ALA A 54 -0.62 -19.73 -12.88
C ALA A 54 0.21 -19.14 -11.73
N LYS A 55 1.29 -18.42 -12.07
CA LYS A 55 2.11 -17.70 -11.10
C LYS A 55 1.34 -16.58 -10.41
N ILE A 56 0.58 -15.77 -11.17
CA ILE A 56 -0.27 -14.71 -10.61
C ILE A 56 -1.35 -15.31 -9.71
N GLU A 57 -2.00 -16.39 -10.16
CA GLU A 57 -3.06 -17.09 -9.41
C GLU A 57 -2.55 -17.62 -8.06
N LYS A 58 -1.40 -18.31 -8.06
CA LYS A 58 -0.76 -18.76 -6.82
C LYS A 58 -0.45 -17.60 -5.89
N PHE A 59 0.05 -16.49 -6.42
CA PHE A 59 0.39 -15.30 -5.63
C PHE A 59 -0.84 -14.65 -4.96
N ILE A 60 -1.95 -14.48 -5.69
CA ILE A 60 -3.17 -13.85 -5.13
C ILE A 60 -3.88 -14.74 -4.12
N ASN A 61 -3.75 -16.06 -4.24
CA ASN A 61 -4.33 -17.01 -3.28
C ASN A 61 -3.59 -16.99 -1.93
N ILE A 62 -2.31 -16.65 -1.92
CA ILE A 62 -1.50 -16.55 -0.70
C ILE A 62 -1.66 -15.17 -0.04
N HIS A 63 -1.80 -14.11 -0.83
CA HIS A 63 -1.73 -12.73 -0.34
C HIS A 63 -3.04 -11.96 -0.51
N ARG A 64 -3.71 -11.64 0.60
CA ARG A 64 -4.95 -10.85 0.61
C ARG A 64 -4.78 -9.43 0.08
N ASN A 65 -3.64 -8.79 0.35
CA ASN A 65 -3.32 -7.42 -0.04
C ASN A 65 -2.23 -7.43 -1.13
N SER A 66 -2.59 -7.97 -2.30
CA SER A 66 -1.68 -8.18 -3.43
C SER A 66 -1.72 -7.05 -4.45
N PHE A 67 -0.56 -6.78 -5.04
CA PHE A 67 -0.39 -5.91 -6.20
C PHE A 67 0.54 -6.57 -7.23
N LEU A 68 0.16 -6.54 -8.49
CA LEU A 68 1.01 -6.93 -9.61
C LEU A 68 1.68 -5.68 -10.18
N VAL A 69 3.00 -5.60 -10.07
CA VAL A 69 3.79 -4.51 -10.65
C VAL A 69 4.25 -4.96 -12.04
N LEU A 70 3.63 -4.40 -13.07
CA LEU A 70 3.94 -4.72 -14.46
C LEU A 70 4.85 -3.65 -15.05
N SER A 71 6.12 -3.99 -15.28
CA SER A 71 7.09 -3.07 -15.86
C SER A 71 7.09 -3.13 -17.38
N ALA A 72 7.00 -1.97 -18.05
CA ALA A 72 7.23 -1.84 -19.49
C ALA A 72 7.78 -0.46 -19.85
N ALA A 73 8.63 -0.36 -20.87
CA ALA A 73 9.27 0.91 -21.21
C ALA A 73 8.27 1.99 -21.69
N LEU A 74 7.34 1.62 -22.60
CA LEU A 74 6.48 2.59 -23.28
C LEU A 74 4.97 2.40 -23.03
N HIS A 75 4.55 1.29 -22.40
CA HIS A 75 3.14 0.89 -22.26
C HIS A 75 2.34 1.12 -23.56
N GLY A 76 2.75 0.45 -24.63
CA GLY A 76 2.09 0.52 -25.93
C GLY A 76 0.80 -0.31 -25.98
N PRO A 77 0.15 -0.36 -27.15
CA PRO A 77 -1.11 -1.08 -27.34
C PRO A 77 -1.04 -2.56 -26.96
N GLU A 78 0.11 -3.21 -27.19
CA GLU A 78 0.33 -4.61 -26.84
C GLU A 78 0.38 -4.80 -25.33
N GLU A 79 1.09 -3.94 -24.60
CA GLU A 79 1.15 -3.98 -23.13
C GLU A 79 -0.21 -3.68 -22.50
N TRP A 80 -0.96 -2.73 -23.06
CA TRP A 80 -2.33 -2.48 -22.62
C TRP A 80 -3.25 -3.67 -22.87
N LYS A 81 -3.11 -4.33 -24.02
CA LYS A 81 -3.85 -5.57 -24.31
C LYS A 81 -3.49 -6.67 -23.33
N LEU A 82 -2.21 -6.83 -22.99
CA LEU A 82 -1.77 -7.77 -21.96
C LEU A 82 -2.38 -7.45 -20.59
N MET A 83 -2.30 -6.19 -20.15
CA MET A 83 -2.91 -5.75 -18.88
C MET A 83 -4.41 -6.02 -18.86
N PHE A 84 -5.11 -5.66 -19.93
CA PHE A 84 -6.55 -5.88 -20.06
C PHE A 84 -6.90 -7.36 -19.97
N ARG A 85 -6.14 -8.23 -20.65
CA ARG A 85 -6.33 -9.69 -20.58
C ARG A 85 -6.13 -10.23 -19.17
N ILE A 86 -5.07 -9.80 -18.48
CA ILE A 86 -4.82 -10.18 -17.08
C ILE A 86 -5.98 -9.68 -16.19
N GLN A 87 -6.39 -8.43 -16.36
CA GLN A 87 -7.53 -7.89 -15.61
C GLN A 87 -8.78 -8.72 -15.85
N GLN A 88 -9.13 -9.01 -17.10
CA GLN A 88 -10.28 -9.83 -17.47
C GLN A 88 -10.23 -11.22 -16.84
N ARG A 89 -9.07 -11.89 -16.89
CA ARG A 89 -8.88 -13.22 -16.29
C ARG A 89 -9.10 -13.22 -14.79
N PHE A 90 -8.69 -12.15 -14.12
CA PHE A 90 -8.73 -12.01 -12.66
C PHE A 90 -9.82 -11.04 -12.19
N LEU A 91 -10.85 -10.80 -12.99
CA LEU A 91 -11.99 -9.97 -12.61
C LEU A 91 -12.67 -10.56 -11.36
N GLY A 92 -12.96 -9.69 -10.39
CA GLY A 92 -13.55 -10.09 -9.12
C GLY A 92 -12.56 -10.69 -8.11
N SER A 93 -11.30 -10.89 -8.49
CA SER A 93 -10.24 -11.25 -7.53
C SER A 93 -9.61 -10.02 -6.87
N ASN A 94 -8.77 -10.23 -5.85
CA ASN A 94 -8.08 -9.16 -5.13
C ASN A 94 -6.82 -8.62 -5.86
N LEU A 95 -6.68 -8.90 -7.16
CA LEU A 95 -5.54 -8.46 -7.96
C LEU A 95 -5.66 -6.98 -8.35
N ARG A 96 -4.67 -6.17 -7.96
CA ARG A 96 -4.52 -4.79 -8.44
C ARG A 96 -3.25 -4.67 -9.27
N ILE A 97 -3.38 -4.20 -10.50
CA ILE A 97 -2.25 -4.03 -11.42
C ILE A 97 -1.72 -2.60 -11.32
N LEU A 98 -0.40 -2.48 -11.20
CA LEU A 98 0.35 -1.23 -11.15
C LEU A 98 1.28 -1.18 -12.38
N PRO A 99 0.93 -0.41 -13.43
CA PRO A 99 1.82 -0.20 -14.56
C PRO A 99 2.99 0.69 -14.13
N VAL A 100 4.21 0.30 -14.51
CA VAL A 100 5.42 1.03 -14.15
C VAL A 100 6.42 1.09 -15.32
N HIS A 101 7.04 2.26 -15.50
CA HIS A 101 8.02 2.45 -16.57
C HIS A 101 9.46 2.04 -16.23
N ASN A 102 9.86 2.14 -14.95
CA ASN A 102 11.23 1.88 -14.51
C ASN A 102 11.29 1.38 -13.06
N THR A 103 12.43 0.81 -12.67
CA THR A 103 12.65 0.25 -11.34
C THR A 103 12.47 1.28 -10.22
N ILE A 104 12.90 2.53 -10.43
CA ILE A 104 12.82 3.60 -9.44
C ILE A 104 11.35 3.93 -9.12
N ASN A 105 10.52 4.04 -10.16
CA ASN A 105 9.08 4.25 -10.05
C ASN A 105 8.42 3.07 -9.34
N ALA A 106 8.84 1.83 -9.63
CA ALA A 106 8.33 0.64 -8.96
C ALA A 106 8.60 0.73 -7.45
N ILE A 107 9.84 1.04 -7.07
CA ILE A 107 10.25 1.16 -5.67
C ILE A 107 9.50 2.29 -4.97
N ASN A 108 9.43 3.48 -5.58
CA ASN A 108 8.70 4.62 -5.03
C ASN A 108 7.24 4.28 -4.77
N LEU A 109 6.59 3.61 -5.72
CA LEU A 109 5.20 3.20 -5.63
C LEU A 109 4.99 2.14 -4.55
N MET A 110 5.82 1.09 -4.54
CA MET A 110 5.78 0.04 -3.52
C MET A 110 5.97 0.60 -2.11
N CYS A 111 6.99 1.44 -1.91
CA CYS A 111 7.25 2.08 -0.62
C CYS A 111 6.09 3.00 -0.20
N THR A 112 5.52 3.76 -1.13
CA THR A 112 4.39 4.65 -0.84
C THR A 112 3.18 3.84 -0.39
N ILE A 113 2.79 2.83 -1.16
CA ILE A 113 1.67 1.95 -0.83
C ILE A 113 1.91 1.25 0.52
N ALA A 114 3.10 0.71 0.74
CA ALA A 114 3.43 0.06 2.01
C ALA A 114 3.34 1.03 3.20
N LYS A 115 3.80 2.29 3.05
CA LYS A 115 3.71 3.30 4.10
C LYS A 115 2.26 3.66 4.43
N ILE A 116 1.45 3.99 3.42
CA ILE A 116 0.05 4.40 3.64
C ILE A 116 -0.84 3.27 4.15
N THR A 117 -0.47 2.01 3.93
CA THR A 117 -1.22 0.83 4.41
C THR A 117 -0.71 0.29 5.75
N SER A 118 0.41 0.82 6.26
CA SER A 118 0.96 0.37 7.54
C SER A 118 0.12 0.89 8.71
N LYS A 119 -0.41 -0.02 9.54
CA LYS A 119 -1.22 0.32 10.72
C LYS A 119 -0.53 1.32 11.65
N PRO A 120 0.76 1.16 12.02
CA PRO A 120 1.42 2.11 12.93
C PRO A 120 1.47 3.54 12.38
N HIS A 121 1.56 3.69 11.06
CA HIS A 121 1.57 5.01 10.44
C HIS A 121 0.18 5.66 10.45
N ILE A 122 -0.86 4.88 10.14
CA ILE A 122 -2.26 5.33 10.22
C ILE A 122 -2.63 5.68 11.67
N ASP A 123 -2.31 4.82 12.62
CA ASP A 123 -2.59 5.04 14.05
C ASP A 123 -1.90 6.31 14.55
N SER A 124 -0.65 6.56 14.14
CA SER A 124 0.07 7.80 14.48
C SER A 124 -0.60 9.05 13.90
N ILE A 125 -1.05 9.00 12.64
CA ILE A 125 -1.77 10.11 11.99
C ILE A 125 -3.11 10.35 12.68
N CYS A 126 -3.90 9.29 12.90
CA CYS A 126 -5.19 9.36 13.58
C CYS A 126 -5.04 9.92 15.00
N TYR A 127 -4.05 9.44 15.76
CA TYR A 127 -3.75 9.95 17.09
C TYR A 127 -3.45 11.45 17.04
N ARG A 128 -2.53 11.90 16.17
CA ARG A 128 -2.19 13.33 16.02
C ARG A 128 -3.42 14.18 15.65
N MET A 129 -4.27 13.69 14.74
CA MET A 129 -5.51 14.38 14.37
C MET A 129 -6.47 14.50 15.54
N ILE A 130 -6.69 13.41 16.30
CA ILE A 130 -7.57 13.40 17.47
C ILE A 130 -7.05 14.36 18.54
N THR A 131 -5.75 14.31 18.86
CA THR A 131 -5.13 15.22 19.85
C THR A 131 -5.25 16.68 19.41
N THR A 132 -5.01 16.98 18.13
CA THR A 132 -5.13 18.34 17.59
C THR A 132 -6.58 18.82 17.66
N LYS A 133 -7.55 17.96 17.32
CA LYS A 133 -8.97 18.28 17.42
C LYS A 133 -9.38 18.57 18.86
N ALA A 134 -8.93 17.74 19.81
CA ALA A 134 -9.18 17.96 21.24
C ALA A 134 -8.62 19.30 21.71
N TYR A 135 -7.36 19.61 21.34
CA TYR A 135 -6.73 20.89 21.67
C TYR A 135 -7.49 22.09 21.09
N ILE A 136 -7.93 22.02 19.82
CA ILE A 136 -8.73 23.08 19.20
C ILE A 136 -10.05 23.29 19.94
N ILE A 137 -10.72 22.20 20.34
CA ILE A 137 -11.96 22.27 21.12
C ILE A 137 -11.70 22.90 22.50
N GLU A 138 -10.69 22.44 23.22
CA GLU A 138 -10.32 22.97 24.54
C GLU A 138 -9.96 24.45 24.50
N GLN A 139 -9.28 24.90 23.45
CA GLN A 139 -8.93 26.30 23.27
C GLN A 139 -10.05 27.16 22.69
N SER A 140 -11.13 26.56 22.20
CA SER A 140 -12.25 27.26 21.57
C SER A 140 -12.92 28.22 22.56
N PRO A 141 -13.14 29.49 22.18
CA PRO A 141 -13.89 30.45 22.99
C PRO A 141 -15.30 29.96 23.34
N VAL A 142 -15.96 29.28 22.40
CA VAL A 142 -17.30 28.71 22.61
C VAL A 142 -17.27 27.65 23.71
N TRP A 143 -16.28 26.75 23.67
CA TRP A 143 -16.13 25.70 24.68
C TRP A 143 -15.84 26.28 26.06
N LYS A 144 -14.97 27.31 26.15
CA LYS A 144 -14.68 28.03 27.39
C LYS A 144 -15.93 28.72 27.97
N THR A 145 -16.76 29.30 27.12
CA THR A 145 -18.03 29.91 27.55
C THR A 145 -19.03 28.86 28.04
N LEU A 146 -19.17 27.73 27.34
CA LEU A 146 -20.02 26.62 27.79
C LEU A 146 -19.57 26.03 29.13
N GLN A 147 -18.25 25.87 29.34
CA GLN A 147 -17.71 25.42 30.62
C GLN A 147 -18.05 26.40 31.76
N LYS A 148 -17.93 27.70 31.52
CA LYS A 148 -18.35 28.73 32.49
C LYS A 148 -19.83 28.60 32.82
N ILE A 149 -20.71 28.52 31.82
CA ILE A 149 -22.17 28.38 32.04
C ILE A 149 -22.50 27.14 32.88
N LYS A 150 -21.83 26.00 32.62
CA LYS A 150 -22.01 24.76 33.39
C LYS A 150 -21.51 24.89 34.84
N LEU A 151 -20.40 25.59 35.06
CA LEU A 151 -19.89 25.86 36.41
C LEU A 151 -20.77 26.87 37.18
N SER A 152 -21.41 27.81 36.46
CA SER A 152 -22.36 28.77 37.03
C SER A 152 -23.67 28.11 37.48
N SER A 153 -24.11 27.04 36.79
CA SER A 153 -25.35 26.34 37.17
C SER A 153 -25.21 25.54 38.47
N ASP A 154 -23.99 25.14 38.85
CA ASP A 154 -23.73 24.40 40.08
C ASP A 154 -23.62 25.31 41.33
N THR A 155 -23.65 26.63 41.15
CA THR A 155 -23.56 27.61 42.26
C THR A 155 -24.93 28.06 42.81
N PHE A 156 -26.05 27.51 42.34
CA PHE A 156 -27.36 27.75 42.96
C PHE A 156 -27.50 26.93 44.25
N ASN A 157 -26.94 27.47 45.33
CA ASN A 157 -27.24 27.04 46.70
C ASN A 157 -28.52 27.78 47.15
N PRO A 158 -29.65 27.10 47.37
CA PRO A 158 -30.83 27.74 47.92
C PRO A 158 -30.61 27.90 49.43
N ASN A 159 -30.42 29.15 49.88
CA ASN A 159 -30.67 29.51 51.28
C ASN A 159 -32.16 29.72 51.48
#